data_AF-A0A200I094-F1
#
_entry.id   AF-A0A200I094-F1
#
_cell.length_a   1.000
_cell.length_b   1.000
_cell.length_c   1.000
_cell.angle_alpha   90.00
_cell.angle_beta   90.00
_cell.angle_gamma   90.00
#
_symmetry.space_group_name_H-M   'P 1'
#
loop_
_entity.id
_entity.type
_entity.pdbx_description
1 polymer ?
#
loop_
_entity_poly.entity_id
_entity_poly.type
_entity_poly.pdbx_seq_one_letter_code
_entity_poly.pdbx_strand_id
1 'polypeptide(L)'
;MLIQILLFIMALLLLVIGYFLIFKTTIALQFLKPKEDLASVLSDYGKFFVIGGILGIVCTFMNDRFFSICFIIAVFILSGVFSSFLAKNLKL
;
A
#
# COMPACT_ATOMS: atom_id res chain seq x y z
N MET A 1 8.94 -20.51 8.14
CA MET A 1 9.82 -19.49 8.75
C MET A 1 10.25 -18.39 7.79
N LEU A 2 11.12 -18.60 6.78
CA LEU A 2 11.63 -17.51 5.92
C LEU A 2 10.50 -16.72 5.21
N ILE A 3 9.54 -17.43 4.61
CA ILE A 3 8.41 -16.83 3.88
C ILE A 3 7.48 -16.04 4.81
N GLN A 4 7.25 -16.51 6.04
CA GLN A 4 6.43 -15.80 7.03
C GLN A 4 7.09 -14.50 7.49
N ILE A 5 8.41 -14.51 7.73
CA ILE A 5 9.17 -13.31 8.08
C ILE A 5 9.10 -12.30 6.93
N LEU A 6 9.23 -12.77 5.68
CA LEU A 6 9.13 -11.93 4.50
C LEU A 6 7.72 -11.31 4.36
N LEU A 7 6.67 -12.10 4.58
CA LEU A 7 5.28 -11.63 4.60
C LEU A 7 5.03 -10.60 5.69
N PHE A 8 5.56 -10.85 6.89
CA PHE A 8 5.44 -9.93 8.02
C PHE A 8 6.11 -8.59 7.70
N ILE A 9 7.32 -8.62 7.14
CA ILE A 9 8.04 -7.42 6.69
C ILE A 9 7.23 -6.69 5.60
N MET A 10 6.69 -7.42 4.61
CA MET A 10 5.84 -6.83 3.58
C MET A 10 4.58 -6.18 4.15
N ALA A 11 3.88 -6.84 5.06
CA ALA A 11 2.68 -6.32 5.71
C ALA A 11 2.98 -5.03 6.48
N LEU A 12 4.12 -5.01 7.18
CA LEU A 12 4.60 -3.86 7.93
C LEU A 12 4.99 -2.71 7.00
N LEU A 13 5.67 -3.01 5.88
CA LEU A 13 5.91 -2.03 4.81
C LEU A 13 4.62 -1.48 4.22
N LEU A 14 3.61 -2.32 3.96
CA LEU A 14 2.31 -1.87 3.45
C LEU A 14 1.60 -0.93 4.42
N LEU A 15 1.65 -1.24 5.72
CA LEU A 15 1.11 -0.37 6.77
C LEU A 15 1.83 0.97 6.81
N VAL A 16 3.17 0.95 6.77
CA VAL A 16 3.98 2.18 6.76
C VAL A 16 3.69 2.99 5.50
N ILE A 17 3.69 2.37 4.33
CA ILE A 17 3.39 3.03 3.05
C ILE A 17 1.97 3.60 3.06
N GLY A 18 0.96 2.82 3.46
CA GLY A 18 -0.42 3.25 3.53
C GLY A 18 -0.63 4.40 4.50
N TYR A 19 -0.03 4.33 5.69
CA TYR A 19 -0.03 5.41 6.67
C TYR A 19 0.64 6.68 6.13
N PHE A 20 1.80 6.53 5.47
CA PHE A 20 2.53 7.64 4.87
C PHE A 20 1.76 8.25 3.70
N LEU A 21 1.02 7.44 2.94
CA LEU A 21 0.17 7.90 1.86
C LEU A 21 -1.00 8.74 2.39
N ILE A 22 -1.63 8.31 3.48
CA ILE A 22 -2.73 9.08 4.10
C ILE A 22 -2.19 10.38 4.71
N PHE A 23 -1.09 10.29 5.46
CA PHE A 23 -0.56 11.41 6.25
C PHE A 23 0.23 12.41 5.40
N LYS A 24 1.16 11.94 4.56
CA LYS A 24 2.04 12.81 3.76
C LYS A 24 1.34 13.38 2.53
N THR A 25 0.35 12.70 1.94
CA THR A 25 -0.50 13.32 0.90
C THR A 25 -1.35 14.41 1.50
N THR A 26 -1.92 14.17 2.69
CA THR A 26 -2.65 15.21 3.41
C THR A 26 -1.78 16.43 3.60
N ILE A 27 -0.49 16.31 3.97
CA ILE A 27 0.39 17.46 4.28
C ILE A 27 1.03 18.10 3.03
N ALA A 28 1.48 17.32 2.04
CA ALA A 28 2.14 17.85 0.85
C ALA A 28 1.17 18.55 -0.13
N LEU A 29 -0.09 18.12 -0.17
CA LEU A 29 -1.12 18.68 -1.06
C LEU A 29 -1.82 19.92 -0.48
N GLN A 30 -1.65 20.21 0.82
CA GLN A 30 -2.10 21.49 1.42
C GLN A 30 -1.26 22.67 0.90
N PHE A 31 0.01 22.41 0.60
CA PHE A 31 0.95 23.42 0.11
C PHE A 31 0.94 23.56 -1.42
N LEU A 32 0.59 22.51 -2.16
CA LEU A 32 0.43 22.54 -3.62
C LEU A 32 -1.06 22.45 -3.99
N LYS A 33 -1.70 23.62 -4.13
CA LYS A 33 -2.98 23.92 -4.80
C LYS A 33 -3.95 22.71 -4.95
N PRO A 34 -5.09 22.69 -4.24
CA PRO A 34 -5.93 21.51 -4.06
C PRO A 34 -6.39 20.94 -5.41
N LYS A 35 -5.73 19.87 -5.87
CA LYS A 35 -6.38 18.88 -6.73
C LYS A 35 -7.05 17.90 -5.79
N GLU A 36 -8.27 18.24 -5.38
CA GLU A 36 -9.08 17.46 -4.44
C GLU A 36 -9.21 15.99 -4.88
N ASP A 37 -9.28 15.75 -6.19
CA ASP A 37 -9.26 14.42 -6.80
C ASP A 37 -8.01 13.61 -6.47
N LEU A 38 -6.82 14.23 -6.50
CA LEU A 38 -5.58 13.48 -6.33
C LEU A 38 -5.37 13.05 -4.88
N ALA A 39 -5.66 13.95 -3.92
CA ALA A 39 -5.55 13.64 -2.51
C ALA A 39 -6.58 12.60 -2.06
N SER A 40 -7.83 12.72 -2.54
CA SER A 40 -8.88 11.74 -2.24
C SER A 40 -8.49 10.36 -2.73
N VAL A 41 -8.02 10.26 -3.98
CA VAL A 41 -7.60 8.99 -4.58
C VAL A 41 -6.38 8.40 -3.85
N LEU A 42 -5.33 9.18 -3.54
CA LEU A 42 -4.17 8.67 -2.79
C LEU A 42 -4.54 8.22 -1.37
N SER A 43 -5.45 8.92 -0.71
CA SER A 43 -5.98 8.53 0.60
C SER A 43 -6.74 7.21 0.53
N ASP A 44 -7.57 7.00 -0.50
CA ASP A 44 -8.28 5.74 -0.69
C ASP A 44 -7.32 4.59 -1.03
N TYR A 45 -6.32 4.81 -1.89
CA TYR A 45 -5.24 3.82 -2.09
C TYR A 45 -4.50 3.51 -0.78
N GLY A 46 -4.23 4.53 0.06
CA GLY A 46 -3.62 4.36 1.37
C GLY A 46 -4.43 3.44 2.28
N LYS A 47 -5.76 3.58 2.30
CA LYS A 47 -6.65 2.65 3.02
C LYS A 47 -6.56 1.23 2.47
N PHE A 48 -6.51 1.06 1.14
CA PHE A 48 -6.31 -0.27 0.53
C PHE A 48 -4.98 -0.90 0.95
N PHE A 49 -3.90 -0.13 1.04
CA PHE A 49 -2.61 -0.61 1.53
C PHE A 49 -2.65 -0.98 3.02
N VAL A 50 -3.34 -0.22 3.87
CA VAL A 50 -3.53 -0.56 5.29
C VAL A 50 -4.34 -1.85 5.45
N ILE A 51 -5.46 -1.98 4.73
CA ILE A 51 -6.29 -3.20 4.73
C ILE A 51 -5.47 -4.40 4.21
N GLY A 52 -4.70 -4.20 3.14
CA GLY A 52 -3.77 -5.19 2.63
C GLY A 52 -2.73 -5.61 3.66
N GLY A 53 -2.12 -4.67 4.38
CA GLY A 53 -1.20 -4.95 5.47
C GLY A 53 -1.81 -5.80 6.58
N ILE A 54 -3.04 -5.48 7.01
CA ILE A 54 -3.77 -6.28 8.02
C ILE A 54 -4.02 -7.70 7.49
N LEU A 55 -4.47 -7.84 6.23
CA LEU A 55 -4.66 -9.14 5.58
C LEU A 55 -3.35 -9.94 5.48
N GLY A 56 -2.22 -9.27 5.23
CA GLY A 56 -0.89 -9.88 5.21
C GLY A 56 -0.45 -10.43 6.57
N ILE A 57 -0.79 -9.73 7.65
CA ILE A 57 -0.58 -10.23 9.02
C ILE A 57 -1.43 -11.49 9.24
N VAL A 58 -2.71 -11.48 8.87
CA VAL A 58 -3.59 -12.66 8.99
C VAL A 58 -3.07 -13.84 8.15
N CYS A 59 -2.59 -13.59 6.93
CA CYS A 59 -1.97 -14.63 6.08
C CYS A 59 -0.73 -15.23 6.73
N THR A 60 0.05 -14.44 7.48
CA THR A 60 1.24 -14.93 8.19
C THR A 60 0.87 -15.96 9.26
N PHE A 61 -0.25 -15.76 9.96
CA PHE A 61 -0.78 -16.69 10.97
C PHE A 61 -1.34 -17.99 10.36
N MET A 62 -1.96 -17.93 9.17
CA MET A 62 -2.49 -19.13 8.51
C MET A 62 -1.38 -20.10 8.04
N ASN A 63 -0.12 -19.63 7.95
CA ASN A 63 1.06 -20.42 7.56
C ASN A 63 0.91 -21.22 6.25
N ASP A 64 -0.02 -20.80 5.38
CA ASP A 64 -0.26 -21.43 4.08
C ASP A 64 0.60 -20.76 3.00
N ARG A 65 1.46 -21.56 2.36
CA ARG A 65 2.38 -21.06 1.32
C ARG A 65 1.65 -20.60 0.08
N PHE A 66 0.53 -21.23 -0.27
CA PHE A 66 -0.22 -20.89 -1.48
C PHE A 66 -0.86 -19.51 -1.32
N PHE A 67 -1.48 -19.29 -0.16
CA PHE A 67 -2.08 -18.01 0.20
C PHE A 67 -1.04 -16.88 0.28
N SER A 68 0.14 -17.19 0.82
CA SER A 68 1.26 -16.26 0.91
C SER A 68 1.71 -15.76 -0.46
N ILE A 69 1.86 -16.66 -1.44
CA ILE A 69 2.28 -16.32 -2.80
C ILE A 69 1.19 -15.49 -3.50
N CYS A 70 -0.07 -15.89 -3.39
CA CYS A 70 -1.19 -15.12 -3.93
C CYS A 70 -1.24 -13.70 -3.37
N PHE A 71 -1.01 -13.55 -2.06
CA PHE A 71 -0.96 -12.25 -1.40
C PHE A 71 0.18 -11.38 -1.94
N ILE A 72 1.39 -11.93 -2.07
CA ILE A 72 2.55 -11.22 -2.60
C ILE A 72 2.28 -10.73 -4.03
N ILE A 73 1.68 -11.56 -4.88
CA ILE A 73 1.31 -11.19 -6.25
C ILE A 73 0.29 -10.04 -6.24
N ALA A 74 -0.75 -10.14 -5.43
CA ALA A 74 -1.76 -9.09 -5.30
C ALA A 74 -1.15 -7.75 -4.85
N VAL A 75 -0.25 -7.79 -3.86
CA VAL A 75 0.52 -6.63 -3.40
C VAL A 75 1.37 -6.03 -4.52
N PHE A 76 2.04 -6.86 -5.31
CA PHE A 76 2.87 -6.41 -6.43
C PHE A 76 2.05 -5.68 -7.49
N ILE A 77 0.88 -6.21 -7.82
CA ILE A 77 -0.06 -5.59 -8.77
C ILE A 77 -0.54 -4.24 -8.21
N LEU A 78 -0.99 -4.22 -6.94
CA LEU A 78 -1.41 -2.99 -6.25
C LEU A 78 -0.32 -1.92 -6.25
N SER A 79 0.92 -2.32 -5.94
CA SER A 79 2.09 -1.45 -5.94
C SER A 79 2.42 -0.91 -7.33
N GLY A 80 2.35 -1.76 -8.37
CA GLY A 80 2.58 -1.35 -9.76
C GLY A 80 1.52 -0.36 -10.27
N VAL A 81 0.24 -0.65 -9.99
CA VAL A 81 -0.87 0.26 -10.31
C VAL A 81 -0.69 1.59 -9.58
N PHE A 82 -0.35 1.53 -8.28
CA PHE A 82 -0.10 2.72 -7.48
C PHE A 82 1.06 3.56 -8.03
N SER A 83 2.20 2.94 -8.36
CA SER A 83 3.35 3.63 -8.94
C SER A 83 3.02 4.29 -10.28
N SER A 84 2.23 3.63 -11.13
CA SER A 84 1.80 4.18 -12.43
C SER A 84 0.83 5.35 -12.24
N PHE A 85 -0.10 5.25 -11.29
CA PHE A 85 -1.00 6.34 -10.92
C PHE A 85 -0.23 7.53 -10.36
N LEU A 86 0.71 7.28 -9.46
CA LEU A 86 1.56 8.31 -8.86
C LEU A 86 2.37 9.04 -9.93
N ALA A 87 3.04 8.31 -10.82
CA ALA A 87 3.83 8.88 -11.93
C ALA A 87 2.99 9.74 -12.88
N LYS A 88 1.79 9.27 -13.26
CA LYS A 88 0.88 10.03 -14.14
C LYS A 88 0.39 11.33 -13.50
N ASN A 89 0.19 11.34 -12.20
CA ASN A 89 -0.36 12.50 -11.49
C ASN A 89 0.69 13.47 -10.99
N LEU A 90 1.90 12.99 -10.68
CA LEU A 90 3.02 13.86 -10.27
C LEU A 90 3.66 14.62 -11.43
N LYS A 91 3.40 14.25 -12.71
CA LYS A 91 3.95 14.92 -13.91
C LYS A 91 5.33 15.53 -13.65
N LEU A 92 6.31 14.66 -13.44
CA LEU A 92 7.71 15.05 -13.59
C LEU A 92 8.01 15.19 -15.08
#